data_AF-A0A212SMZ1-F1
#
_entry.id   AF-A0A212SMZ1-F1
#
_cell.length_a   1.000
_cell.length_b   1.000
_cell.length_c   1.000
_cell.angle_alpha   90.00
_cell.angle_beta   90.00
_cell.angle_gamma   90.00
#
_symmetry.space_group_name_H-M   'P 1'
#
loop_
_entity.id
_entity.type
_entity.pdbx_description
1 polymer ?
#
loop_
_entity_poly.entity_id
_entity_poly.type
_entity_poly.pdbx_seq_one_letter_code
_entity_poly.pdbx_strand_id
1 'polypeptide(L)'
;MRLRTAARTRARACAVAALTAAALLATGQPANAAPLADTADPMNRAFAEASQEYGVPRDLLAAVGYGESRLNGHAGKPSQANGYGVMHLASNPTNRSLEKAAELTGESAARLRRDTTANILGGAAVLRDHADALGLDAAERRDVDAWYPAVARYSAADGPAAALYADAVFTFLAEGVSATVAGGEEVLVPSRPVDPEKGEVSASDVYAQSEDYPSARWVPAYSGNFVVDRKAAVDKVVIHTTQGSYAGSISWYQNPSSKVSAHYTIRSSDGEVTQSVREKDTAWHAGSVNSSSVGIEHEGYVDDPAWYTEAMYRSSAALTKHLAARYAIPKDRSHIIGHSEAPGATHTDPGPNWDWNHYMQLIDGDPGSGGDGLTFPVYTTQQSGSSGPQVTAVQTLLTAQKYSPGKVDGLFGATTKSAVQAFQRARSLDADGTVGPKTWTALLSAGTTPLLKQGSSGDAVKRLQRALTAALGKTVGVDGSFGPATDSAVRSYQTTRKLGVDGQVGPATWTALQSGK
;
A
#
# COMPACT_ATOMS: atom_id res chain seq x y z
N MET A 1 -22.98 -3.13 97.54
CA MET A 1 -22.75 -1.69 97.33
C MET A 1 -23.54 -1.28 96.08
N ARG A 2 -24.58 -0.44 96.24
CA ARG A 2 -25.31 0.46 95.29
C ARG A 2 -25.34 0.10 93.77
N LEU A 3 -26.39 0.27 92.97
CA LEU A 3 -27.84 0.55 93.02
C LEU A 3 -28.27 0.58 91.52
N ARG A 4 -29.46 0.03 91.19
CA ARG A 4 -30.46 0.52 90.20
C ARG A 4 -30.18 0.55 88.67
N THR A 5 -30.83 -0.39 87.98
CA THR A 5 -31.98 -0.25 87.03
C THR A 5 -32.12 0.94 86.06
N ALA A 6 -32.51 0.56 84.83
CA ALA A 6 -33.57 1.14 83.97
C ALA A 6 -33.30 2.50 83.30
N ALA A 7 -33.91 2.91 82.19
CA ALA A 7 -34.66 2.33 81.08
C ALA A 7 -35.17 3.56 80.30
N ARG A 8 -35.18 3.52 78.95
CA ARG A 8 -36.04 4.34 78.06
C ARG A 8 -35.80 5.88 78.19
N THR A 9 -36.16 6.79 77.29
CA THR A 9 -37.12 6.84 76.19
C THR A 9 -36.78 8.06 75.30
N ARG A 10 -37.30 8.00 74.08
CA ARG A 10 -37.41 9.03 73.02
C ARG A 10 -37.87 10.43 73.46
N ALA A 11 -37.53 11.45 72.66
CA ALA A 11 -38.45 12.37 71.92
C ALA A 11 -37.83 13.78 71.75
N ARG A 12 -37.61 14.23 70.50
CA ARG A 12 -38.43 15.17 69.68
C ARG A 12 -38.12 16.65 69.88
N ALA A 13 -37.77 17.32 68.76
CA ALA A 13 -38.09 18.71 68.36
C ALA A 13 -37.28 18.98 67.07
N CYS A 14 -37.66 19.75 66.05
CA CYS A 14 -38.84 20.53 65.73
C CYS A 14 -38.85 20.79 64.20
N ALA A 15 -40.01 21.19 63.69
CA ALA A 15 -40.40 21.34 62.29
C ALA A 15 -39.80 22.56 61.55
N VAL A 16 -39.92 22.61 60.21
CA VAL A 16 -40.89 23.47 59.46
C VAL A 16 -40.55 23.52 57.94
N ALA A 17 -41.57 23.15 57.13
CA ALA A 17 -41.99 23.66 55.80
C ALA A 17 -40.99 23.76 54.62
N ALA A 18 -41.34 23.53 53.34
CA ALA A 18 -42.60 23.15 52.69
C ALA A 18 -42.36 22.88 51.19
N LEU A 19 -43.14 21.94 50.64
CA LEU A 19 -43.72 21.84 49.27
C LEU A 19 -42.73 21.71 48.10
N THR A 20 -42.83 20.85 47.07
CA THR A 20 -43.78 19.87 46.47
C THR A 20 -43.06 19.41 45.17
N ALA A 21 -43.28 18.32 44.46
CA ALA A 21 -44.03 17.06 44.59
C ALA A 21 -43.65 16.22 43.35
N ALA A 22 -43.78 14.88 43.47
CA ALA A 22 -43.95 13.82 42.46
C ALA A 22 -42.81 12.78 42.48
N ALA A 23 -42.89 11.67 43.23
CA ALA A 23 -43.74 10.47 43.03
C ALA A 23 -43.36 9.70 41.75
N LEU A 24 -43.17 8.37 41.72
CA LEU A 24 -43.23 7.31 42.71
C LEU A 24 -42.57 6.06 42.06
N LEU A 25 -41.74 5.34 42.82
CA LEU A 25 -41.57 3.88 42.87
C LEU A 25 -41.84 3.00 41.62
N ALA A 26 -40.83 2.26 41.16
CA ALA A 26 -40.99 0.85 40.77
C ALA A 26 -39.63 0.11 40.71
N THR A 27 -39.46 -0.83 41.64
CA THR A 27 -38.81 -2.15 41.48
C THR A 27 -37.57 -2.29 40.60
N GLY A 28 -36.44 -2.64 41.22
CA GLY A 28 -35.25 -3.12 40.53
C GLY A 28 -35.54 -4.36 39.68
N GLN A 29 -35.21 -4.25 38.40
CA GLN A 29 -34.86 -5.38 37.57
C GLN A 29 -33.33 -5.38 37.41
N PRO A 30 -32.65 -6.54 37.44
CA PRO A 30 -31.26 -6.59 37.06
C PRO A 30 -31.17 -6.12 35.61
N ALA A 31 -30.30 -5.15 35.34
CA ALA A 31 -29.93 -4.85 33.98
C ALA A 31 -29.40 -6.16 33.37
N ASN A 32 -30.13 -6.71 32.40
CA ASN A 32 -29.57 -7.70 31.50
C ASN A 32 -28.34 -7.03 30.86
N ALA A 33 -27.17 -7.31 31.43
CA ALA A 33 -25.94 -7.20 30.69
C ALA A 33 -26.16 -8.06 29.44
N ALA A 34 -26.25 -7.39 28.28
CA ALA A 34 -26.04 -8.08 27.03
C ALA A 34 -24.77 -8.93 27.21
N PRO A 35 -24.79 -10.22 26.83
CA PRO A 35 -23.58 -11.01 26.92
C PRO A 35 -22.51 -10.23 26.13
N LEU A 36 -21.39 -9.92 26.80
CA LEU A 36 -20.15 -9.63 26.10
C LEU A 36 -19.95 -10.84 25.18
N ALA A 37 -20.29 -10.67 23.91
CA ALA A 37 -20.03 -11.70 22.93
C ALA A 37 -18.55 -12.05 23.06
N ASP A 38 -18.28 -13.34 23.12
CA ASP A 38 -16.96 -13.89 23.07
C ASP A 38 -16.36 -13.48 21.69
N THR A 39 -15.67 -12.34 21.66
CA THR A 39 -15.16 -11.65 20.46
C THR A 39 -13.72 -12.02 20.13
N ALA A 40 -13.17 -13.04 20.79
CA ALA A 40 -11.87 -13.57 20.42
C ALA A 40 -12.00 -14.20 19.02
N ASP A 41 -11.32 -13.59 18.06
CA ASP A 41 -10.98 -14.14 16.75
C ASP A 41 -12.15 -14.41 15.77
N PRO A 42 -12.88 -13.36 15.33
CA PRO A 42 -14.00 -13.50 14.39
C PRO A 42 -13.61 -14.11 13.03
N MET A 43 -12.39 -13.88 12.53
CA MET A 43 -11.97 -14.39 11.23
C MET A 43 -11.65 -15.88 11.27
N ASN A 44 -10.93 -16.34 12.30
CA ASN A 44 -10.64 -17.75 12.55
C ASN A 44 -11.94 -18.54 12.71
N ARG A 45 -12.92 -17.98 13.41
CA ARG A 45 -14.26 -18.57 13.53
C ARG A 45 -14.94 -18.70 12.18
N ALA A 46 -14.94 -17.64 11.36
CA ALA A 46 -15.52 -17.67 10.03
C ALA A 46 -14.89 -18.75 9.14
N PHE A 47 -13.56 -18.90 9.18
CA PHE A 47 -12.88 -19.98 8.44
C PHE A 47 -13.23 -21.38 8.98
N ALA A 48 -13.34 -21.53 10.29
CA ALA A 48 -13.73 -22.81 10.89
C ALA A 48 -15.18 -23.18 10.58
N GLU A 49 -16.10 -22.22 10.61
CA GLU A 49 -17.52 -22.38 10.25
C GLU A 49 -17.66 -22.74 8.77
N ALA A 50 -17.03 -21.97 7.88
CA ALA A 50 -17.04 -22.24 6.45
C ALA A 50 -16.43 -23.61 6.11
N SER A 51 -15.40 -24.03 6.83
CA SER A 51 -14.81 -25.37 6.68
C SER A 51 -15.78 -26.48 7.07
N GLN A 52 -16.47 -26.32 8.20
CA GLN A 52 -17.46 -27.30 8.68
C GLN A 52 -18.68 -27.40 7.74
N GLU A 53 -19.16 -26.26 7.24
CA GLU A 53 -20.36 -26.20 6.41
C GLU A 53 -20.11 -26.73 4.99
N TYR A 54 -19.02 -26.30 4.35
CA TYR A 54 -18.77 -26.58 2.94
C TYR A 54 -17.76 -27.72 2.73
N GLY A 55 -17.13 -28.23 3.79
CA GLY A 55 -16.15 -29.31 3.72
C GLY A 55 -14.85 -28.92 3.02
N VAL A 56 -14.59 -27.62 2.86
CA VAL A 56 -13.30 -27.11 2.38
C VAL A 56 -12.31 -27.10 3.55
N PRO A 57 -11.07 -27.57 3.42
CA PRO A 57 -10.08 -27.48 4.49
C PRO A 57 -9.89 -26.04 4.97
N ARG A 58 -10.02 -25.80 6.29
CA ARG A 58 -9.89 -24.47 6.91
C ARG A 58 -8.63 -23.71 6.46
N ASP A 59 -7.50 -24.41 6.45
CA ASP A 59 -6.21 -23.82 6.09
C ASP A 59 -6.10 -23.48 4.60
N LEU A 60 -6.81 -24.22 3.74
CA LEU A 60 -6.91 -23.87 2.32
C LEU A 60 -7.73 -22.59 2.14
N LEU A 61 -8.86 -22.45 2.86
CA LEU A 61 -9.66 -21.21 2.83
C LEU A 61 -8.85 -20.00 3.28
N ALA A 62 -8.08 -20.13 4.37
CA ALA A 62 -7.22 -19.07 4.87
C ALA A 62 -6.09 -18.74 3.88
N ALA A 63 -5.48 -19.74 3.23
CA ALA A 63 -4.46 -19.53 2.20
C ALA A 63 -5.02 -18.82 0.95
N VAL A 64 -6.22 -19.19 0.50
CA VAL A 64 -6.93 -18.49 -0.58
C VAL A 64 -7.21 -17.04 -0.19
N GLY A 65 -7.81 -16.81 0.98
CA GLY A 65 -8.09 -15.45 1.46
C GLY A 65 -6.83 -14.60 1.64
N TYR A 66 -5.71 -15.22 2.03
CA TYR A 66 -4.42 -14.55 2.11
C TYR A 66 -3.87 -14.17 0.73
N GLY A 67 -3.94 -15.08 -0.25
CA GLY A 67 -3.51 -14.80 -1.62
C GLY A 67 -4.36 -13.75 -2.33
N GLU A 68 -5.65 -13.66 -1.99
CA GLU A 68 -6.56 -12.71 -2.61
C GLU A 68 -6.45 -11.29 -2.06
N SER A 69 -6.34 -11.18 -0.73
CA SER A 69 -6.53 -9.90 -0.03
C SER A 69 -5.62 -9.71 1.18
N ARG A 70 -4.69 -10.64 1.43
CA ARG A 70 -3.96 -10.74 2.70
C ARG A 70 -4.91 -10.72 3.91
N LEU A 71 -6.05 -11.40 3.77
CA LEU A 71 -7.08 -11.48 4.80
C LEU A 71 -7.70 -10.13 5.15
N ASN A 72 -7.71 -9.18 4.21
CA ASN A 72 -8.27 -7.84 4.39
C ASN A 72 -9.60 -7.71 3.65
N GLY A 73 -10.66 -7.32 4.35
CA GLY A 73 -11.97 -7.08 3.73
C GLY A 73 -12.07 -5.77 2.94
N HIS A 74 -11.02 -4.95 2.91
CA HIS A 74 -10.93 -3.64 2.24
C HIS A 74 -12.10 -2.69 2.53
N ALA A 75 -12.66 -2.77 3.75
CA ALA A 75 -13.87 -2.05 4.16
C ALA A 75 -15.04 -2.18 3.16
N GLY A 76 -15.10 -3.30 2.42
CA GLY A 76 -16.09 -3.59 1.39
C GLY A 76 -15.98 -2.76 0.11
N LYS A 77 -14.84 -2.09 -0.12
CA LYS A 77 -14.55 -1.45 -1.41
C LYS A 77 -14.12 -2.51 -2.44
N PRO A 78 -14.46 -2.32 -3.73
CA PRO A 78 -14.06 -3.23 -4.78
C PRO A 78 -12.58 -3.09 -5.15
N SER A 79 -11.99 -4.19 -5.63
CA SER A 79 -10.78 -4.20 -6.45
C SER A 79 -11.03 -3.63 -7.87
N GLN A 80 -10.00 -3.49 -8.69
CA GLN A 80 -10.16 -3.10 -10.11
C GLN A 80 -10.98 -4.12 -10.92
N ALA A 81 -10.81 -5.41 -10.62
CA ALA A 81 -11.64 -6.48 -11.18
C ALA A 81 -13.07 -6.56 -10.60
N ASN A 82 -13.51 -5.57 -9.81
CA ASN A 82 -14.79 -5.55 -9.10
C ASN A 82 -14.99 -6.76 -8.15
N GLY A 83 -13.92 -7.18 -7.47
CA GLY A 83 -13.88 -8.20 -6.42
C GLY A 83 -13.94 -7.59 -5.02
N TYR A 84 -14.53 -8.32 -4.07
CA TYR A 84 -14.85 -7.80 -2.74
C TYR A 84 -14.47 -8.76 -1.61
N GLY A 85 -14.06 -8.18 -0.48
CA GLY A 85 -13.83 -8.89 0.78
C GLY A 85 -12.62 -9.81 0.77
N VAL A 86 -12.49 -10.61 1.84
CA VAL A 86 -11.34 -11.48 2.10
C VAL A 86 -11.10 -12.50 0.97
N MET A 87 -12.18 -13.03 0.40
CA MET A 87 -12.14 -14.07 -0.63
C MET A 87 -12.25 -13.51 -2.06
N HIS A 88 -12.22 -12.18 -2.24
CA HIS A 88 -12.32 -11.52 -3.55
C HIS A 88 -13.50 -12.01 -4.42
N LEU A 89 -14.69 -12.06 -3.84
CA LEU A 89 -15.89 -12.42 -4.59
C LEU A 89 -16.18 -11.34 -5.65
N ALA A 90 -16.08 -11.69 -6.92
CA ALA A 90 -16.10 -10.76 -8.04
C ALA A 90 -17.41 -10.77 -8.84
N SER A 91 -17.76 -9.60 -9.37
CA SER A 91 -18.90 -9.39 -10.26
C SER A 91 -18.43 -8.62 -11.49
N ASN A 92 -18.02 -9.35 -12.52
CA ASN A 92 -17.59 -8.80 -13.80
C ASN A 92 -17.93 -9.78 -14.95
N PRO A 93 -17.74 -9.42 -16.23
CA PRO A 93 -18.16 -10.27 -17.35
C PRO A 93 -17.56 -11.69 -17.40
N THR A 94 -16.40 -11.92 -16.77
CA THR A 94 -15.71 -13.22 -16.80
C THR A 94 -15.70 -13.94 -15.45
N ASN A 95 -15.84 -13.21 -14.34
CA ASN A 95 -15.93 -13.78 -12.99
C ASN A 95 -17.24 -13.33 -12.32
N ARG A 96 -18.13 -14.29 -12.06
CA ARG A 96 -19.44 -14.11 -11.41
C ARG A 96 -19.50 -14.80 -10.04
N SER A 97 -18.37 -14.93 -9.36
CA SER A 97 -18.27 -15.60 -8.05
C SER A 97 -19.11 -14.90 -6.98
N LEU A 98 -19.32 -13.58 -7.04
CA LEU A 98 -20.21 -12.88 -6.10
C LEU A 98 -21.66 -13.32 -6.26
N GLU A 99 -22.16 -13.41 -7.50
CA GLU A 99 -23.53 -13.89 -7.74
C GLU A 99 -23.68 -15.37 -7.41
N LYS A 100 -22.69 -16.18 -7.76
CA LYS A 100 -22.66 -17.61 -7.43
C LYS A 100 -22.65 -17.83 -5.92
N ALA A 101 -21.85 -17.08 -5.18
CA ALA A 101 -21.86 -17.11 -3.71
C ALA A 101 -23.22 -16.73 -3.14
N ALA A 102 -23.87 -15.69 -3.67
CA ALA A 102 -25.22 -15.28 -3.24
C ALA A 102 -26.26 -16.37 -3.47
N GLU A 103 -26.20 -17.05 -4.62
CA GLU A 103 -27.07 -18.20 -4.94
C GLU A 103 -26.84 -19.37 -3.98
N LEU A 104 -25.58 -19.76 -3.76
CA LEU A 104 -25.23 -20.94 -2.98
C LEU A 104 -25.49 -20.78 -1.47
N THR A 105 -25.28 -19.57 -0.94
CA THR A 105 -25.42 -19.28 0.50
C THR A 105 -26.80 -18.72 0.88
N GLY A 106 -27.56 -18.22 -0.10
CA GLY A 106 -28.77 -17.44 0.15
C GLY A 106 -28.51 -16.03 0.69
N GLU A 107 -27.25 -15.61 0.83
CA GLU A 107 -26.88 -14.29 1.32
C GLU A 107 -27.08 -13.19 0.26
N SER A 108 -27.36 -11.97 0.72
CA SER A 108 -27.44 -10.83 -0.19
C SER A 108 -26.05 -10.42 -0.69
N ALA A 109 -25.94 -10.01 -1.96
CA ALA A 109 -24.70 -9.47 -2.52
C ALA A 109 -24.15 -8.28 -1.69
N ALA A 110 -25.03 -7.48 -1.06
CA ALA A 110 -24.61 -6.38 -0.20
C ALA A 110 -23.88 -6.86 1.06
N ARG A 111 -24.33 -7.98 1.64
CA ARG A 111 -23.71 -8.60 2.82
C ARG A 111 -22.40 -9.28 2.45
N LEU A 112 -22.38 -10.07 1.37
CA LEU A 112 -21.16 -10.69 0.84
C LEU A 112 -20.04 -9.68 0.51
N ARG A 113 -20.38 -8.44 0.14
CA ARG A 113 -19.39 -7.38 -0.13
C ARG A 113 -18.74 -6.79 1.12
N ARG A 114 -19.43 -6.77 2.27
CA ARG A 114 -19.04 -5.94 3.43
C ARG A 114 -18.80 -6.73 4.70
N ASP A 115 -19.50 -7.84 4.88
CA ASP A 115 -19.42 -8.69 6.05
C ASP A 115 -18.36 -9.77 5.81
N THR A 116 -17.30 -9.75 6.62
CA THR A 116 -16.16 -10.65 6.47
C THR A 116 -16.56 -12.11 6.60
N THR A 117 -17.43 -12.45 7.55
CA THR A 117 -17.89 -13.82 7.77
C THR A 117 -18.68 -14.30 6.56
N ALA A 118 -19.69 -13.54 6.13
CA ALA A 118 -20.47 -13.89 4.95
C ALA A 118 -19.60 -14.04 3.69
N ASN A 119 -18.60 -13.18 3.52
CA ASN A 119 -17.67 -13.27 2.39
C ASN A 119 -16.83 -14.55 2.42
N ILE A 120 -16.34 -14.96 3.60
CA ILE A 120 -15.58 -16.21 3.79
C ILE A 120 -16.47 -17.43 3.50
N LEU A 121 -17.70 -17.47 4.03
CA LEU A 121 -18.65 -18.54 3.73
C LEU A 121 -19.00 -18.58 2.23
N GLY A 122 -19.20 -17.42 1.60
CA GLY A 122 -19.46 -17.32 0.17
C GLY A 122 -18.32 -17.86 -0.69
N GLY A 123 -17.06 -17.53 -0.36
CA GLY A 123 -15.89 -18.08 -1.03
C GLY A 123 -15.77 -19.60 -0.86
N ALA A 124 -16.04 -20.11 0.35
CA ALA A 124 -16.04 -21.55 0.61
C ALA A 124 -17.14 -22.29 -0.17
N ALA A 125 -18.33 -21.69 -0.29
CA ALA A 125 -19.42 -22.24 -1.10
C ALA A 125 -19.02 -22.35 -2.58
N VAL A 126 -18.40 -21.31 -3.15
CA VAL A 126 -17.93 -21.32 -4.55
C VAL A 126 -16.83 -22.36 -4.77
N LEU A 127 -15.84 -22.47 -3.87
CA LEU A 127 -14.82 -23.51 -3.94
C LEU A 127 -15.45 -24.91 -3.88
N ARG A 128 -16.45 -25.10 -3.01
CA ARG A 128 -17.16 -26.36 -2.88
C ARG A 128 -17.93 -26.71 -4.15
N ASP A 129 -18.61 -25.76 -4.76
CA ASP A 129 -19.29 -25.96 -6.06
C ASP A 129 -18.29 -26.39 -7.16
N HIS A 130 -17.10 -25.81 -7.20
CA HIS A 130 -16.04 -26.24 -8.11
C HIS A 130 -15.55 -27.67 -7.84
N ALA A 131 -15.35 -28.04 -6.57
CA ALA A 131 -14.97 -29.39 -6.17
C ALA A 131 -16.06 -30.42 -6.54
N ASP A 132 -17.34 -30.10 -6.30
CA ASP A 132 -18.47 -30.96 -6.66
C ASP A 132 -18.57 -31.11 -8.19
N ALA A 133 -18.34 -30.05 -8.96
CA ALA A 133 -18.29 -30.09 -10.43
C ALA A 133 -17.08 -30.86 -10.99
N LEU A 134 -16.03 -31.05 -10.19
CA LEU A 134 -14.88 -31.90 -10.49
C LEU A 134 -15.11 -33.36 -10.07
N GLY A 135 -16.18 -33.64 -9.33
CA GLY A 135 -16.53 -34.99 -8.88
C GLY A 135 -15.81 -35.42 -7.60
N LEU A 136 -15.19 -34.50 -6.84
CA LEU A 136 -14.49 -34.83 -5.60
C LEU A 136 -15.47 -35.39 -4.56
N ASP A 137 -15.15 -36.56 -4.02
CA ASP A 137 -15.93 -37.19 -2.98
C ASP A 137 -15.61 -36.65 -1.56
N ALA A 138 -16.28 -37.19 -0.55
CA ALA A 138 -16.10 -36.74 0.83
C ALA A 138 -14.74 -37.13 1.45
N ALA A 139 -14.06 -38.15 0.93
CA ALA A 139 -12.74 -38.55 1.36
C ALA A 139 -11.68 -37.68 0.68
N GLU A 140 -11.79 -37.48 -0.64
CA GLU A 140 -10.89 -36.63 -1.43
C GLU A 140 -10.91 -35.19 -0.93
N ARG A 141 -12.08 -34.64 -0.58
CA ARG A 141 -12.16 -33.29 -0.01
C ARG A 141 -11.44 -33.09 1.32
N ARG A 142 -11.09 -34.16 2.05
CA ARG A 142 -10.27 -34.07 3.28
C ARG A 142 -8.79 -33.93 2.97
N ASP A 143 -8.38 -34.37 1.79
CA ASP A 143 -7.03 -34.16 1.29
C ASP A 143 -6.93 -32.76 0.68
N VAL A 144 -5.95 -31.97 1.09
CA VAL A 144 -5.78 -30.62 0.56
C VAL A 144 -5.29 -30.65 -0.88
N ASP A 145 -4.50 -31.65 -1.25
CA ASP A 145 -3.85 -31.75 -2.56
C ASP A 145 -4.89 -31.98 -3.68
N ALA A 146 -5.98 -32.67 -3.38
CA ALA A 146 -7.11 -32.85 -4.28
C ALA A 146 -7.80 -31.54 -4.69
N TRP A 147 -7.67 -30.46 -3.89
CA TRP A 147 -8.35 -29.19 -4.18
C TRP A 147 -7.68 -28.34 -5.25
N TYR A 148 -6.48 -28.69 -5.72
CA TYR A 148 -5.73 -27.86 -6.67
C TYR A 148 -6.55 -27.44 -7.91
N PRO A 149 -7.27 -28.34 -8.59
CA PRO A 149 -8.06 -27.95 -9.77
C PRO A 149 -9.27 -27.07 -9.41
N ALA A 150 -9.85 -27.23 -8.22
CA ALA A 150 -10.94 -26.37 -7.74
C ALA A 150 -10.45 -24.95 -7.43
N VAL A 151 -9.28 -24.83 -6.83
CA VAL A 151 -8.60 -23.55 -6.58
C VAL A 151 -8.22 -22.87 -7.89
N ALA A 152 -7.71 -23.62 -8.87
CA ALA A 152 -7.41 -23.07 -10.20
C ALA A 152 -8.68 -22.47 -10.86
N ARG A 153 -9.82 -23.18 -10.80
CA ARG A 153 -11.11 -22.69 -11.32
C ARG A 153 -11.63 -21.45 -10.58
N TYR A 154 -11.35 -21.31 -9.29
CA TYR A 154 -11.78 -20.18 -8.48
C TYR A 154 -11.26 -18.83 -9.02
N SER A 155 -10.07 -18.82 -9.64
CA SER A 155 -9.48 -17.64 -10.28
C SER A 155 -10.32 -17.07 -11.45
N ALA A 156 -11.26 -17.87 -11.97
CA ALA A 156 -12.00 -17.60 -13.21
C ALA A 156 -11.11 -17.31 -14.43
N ALA A 157 -9.86 -17.76 -14.38
CA ALA A 157 -8.91 -17.73 -15.49
C ALA A 157 -8.80 -19.12 -16.13
N ASP A 158 -8.20 -19.18 -17.32
CA ASP A 158 -7.88 -20.42 -18.01
C ASP A 158 -6.37 -20.61 -18.15
N GLY A 159 -5.95 -21.87 -18.29
CA GLY A 159 -4.57 -22.24 -18.63
C GLY A 159 -3.51 -21.69 -17.65
N PRO A 160 -2.44 -21.04 -18.15
CA PRO A 160 -1.31 -20.63 -17.31
C PRO A 160 -1.69 -19.69 -16.14
N ALA A 161 -2.69 -18.83 -16.33
CA ALA A 161 -3.11 -17.88 -15.30
C ALA A 161 -3.85 -18.57 -14.13
N ALA A 162 -4.66 -19.58 -14.44
CA ALA A 162 -5.31 -20.41 -13.42
C ALA A 162 -4.29 -21.24 -12.62
N ALA A 163 -3.28 -21.76 -13.31
CA ALA A 163 -2.17 -22.47 -12.67
C ALA A 163 -1.33 -21.55 -11.76
N LEU A 164 -1.07 -20.30 -12.17
CA LEU A 164 -0.36 -19.32 -11.35
C LEU A 164 -1.10 -19.04 -10.04
N TYR A 165 -2.42 -18.94 -10.12
CA TYR A 165 -3.28 -18.73 -8.98
C TYR A 165 -3.20 -19.89 -7.98
N ALA A 166 -3.41 -21.12 -8.45
CA ALA A 166 -3.36 -22.31 -7.61
C ALA A 166 -1.96 -22.53 -7.02
N ASP A 167 -0.89 -22.36 -7.80
CA ASP A 167 0.48 -22.46 -7.31
C ASP A 167 0.78 -21.48 -6.18
N ALA A 168 0.28 -20.24 -6.26
CA ALA A 168 0.46 -19.26 -5.19
C ALA A 168 -0.21 -19.72 -3.89
N VAL A 169 -1.47 -20.18 -3.96
CA VAL A 169 -2.20 -20.71 -2.79
C VAL A 169 -1.48 -21.91 -2.18
N PHE A 170 -1.00 -22.84 -3.00
CA PHE A 170 -0.29 -24.02 -2.53
C PHE A 170 1.10 -23.69 -1.98
N THR A 171 1.75 -22.62 -2.46
CA THR A 171 2.98 -22.11 -1.85
C THR A 171 2.71 -21.59 -0.43
N PHE A 172 1.61 -20.86 -0.21
CA PHE A 172 1.22 -20.43 1.15
C PHE A 172 0.91 -21.60 2.08
N LEU A 173 0.35 -22.69 1.57
CA LEU A 173 0.18 -23.92 2.34
C LEU A 173 1.52 -24.60 2.66
N ALA A 174 2.44 -24.59 1.70
CA ALA A 174 3.77 -25.18 1.84
C ALA A 174 4.60 -24.47 2.92
N GLU A 175 4.66 -23.14 2.83
CA GLU A 175 5.50 -22.28 3.68
C GLU A 175 4.81 -21.89 4.99
N GLY A 176 3.48 -21.95 5.02
CA GLY A 176 2.66 -21.44 6.10
C GLY A 176 2.40 -19.93 5.99
N VAL A 177 1.37 -19.47 6.69
CA VAL A 177 0.97 -18.05 6.77
C VAL A 177 0.85 -17.67 8.22
N SER A 178 1.44 -16.54 8.61
CA SER A 178 1.20 -15.89 9.90
C SER A 178 0.84 -14.44 9.64
N ALA A 179 -0.43 -14.09 9.88
CA ALA A 179 -0.94 -12.76 9.61
C ALA A 179 -1.72 -12.21 10.82
N THR A 180 -1.46 -10.95 11.16
CA THR A 180 -2.26 -10.22 12.14
C THR A 180 -3.30 -9.39 11.40
N VAL A 181 -4.58 -9.64 11.66
CA VAL A 181 -5.71 -8.95 10.99
C VAL A 181 -6.29 -7.85 11.88
N ALA A 182 -7.27 -7.11 11.35
CA ALA A 182 -7.92 -6.01 12.07
C ALA A 182 -8.45 -6.49 13.43
N GLY A 183 -8.14 -5.74 14.49
CA GLY A 183 -8.46 -6.11 15.87
C GLY A 183 -7.36 -6.90 16.60
N GLY A 184 -6.23 -7.17 15.95
CA GLY A 184 -5.08 -7.85 16.55
C GLY A 184 -5.19 -9.38 16.59
N GLU A 185 -6.23 -9.94 15.95
CA GLU A 185 -6.41 -11.37 15.77
C GLU A 185 -5.26 -11.94 14.92
N GLU A 186 -4.71 -13.08 15.34
CA GLU A 186 -3.71 -13.82 14.57
C GLU A 186 -4.39 -14.95 13.77
N VAL A 187 -4.17 -14.96 12.46
CA VAL A 187 -4.57 -16.05 11.57
C VAL A 187 -3.32 -16.82 11.16
N LEU A 188 -3.23 -18.07 11.61
CA LEU A 188 -2.14 -18.99 11.31
C LEU A 188 -2.59 -20.05 10.31
N VAL A 189 -1.78 -20.30 9.28
CA VAL A 189 -1.80 -21.51 8.47
C VAL A 189 -0.46 -22.21 8.73
N PRO A 190 -0.43 -23.37 9.39
CA PRO A 190 0.81 -24.10 9.59
C PRO A 190 1.42 -24.55 8.26
N SER A 191 2.74 -24.43 8.13
CA SER A 191 3.48 -25.00 7.01
C SER A 191 3.26 -26.51 6.93
N ARG A 192 3.03 -27.05 5.74
CA ARG A 192 2.90 -28.49 5.52
C ARG A 192 3.47 -28.90 4.16
N PRO A 193 3.94 -30.14 3.99
CA PRO A 193 4.17 -30.67 2.65
C PRO A 193 2.87 -30.63 1.84
N VAL A 194 2.98 -30.25 0.57
CA VAL A 194 1.92 -30.32 -0.43
C VAL A 194 2.51 -30.90 -1.71
N ASP A 195 1.79 -31.81 -2.35
CA ASP A 195 2.16 -32.41 -3.63
C ASP A 195 0.92 -32.60 -4.52
N PRO A 196 0.25 -31.50 -4.92
CA PRO A 196 -0.98 -31.58 -5.68
C PRO A 196 -0.77 -32.16 -7.07
N GLU A 197 -1.64 -33.08 -7.46
CA GLU A 197 -1.77 -33.49 -8.86
C GLU A 197 -2.36 -32.32 -9.68
N LYS A 198 -1.50 -31.62 -10.41
CA LYS A 198 -1.90 -30.43 -11.20
C LYS A 198 -2.77 -30.78 -12.42
N GLY A 199 -2.81 -32.04 -12.85
CA GLY A 199 -3.57 -32.49 -14.02
C GLY A 199 -3.24 -31.71 -15.30
N GLU A 200 -4.27 -31.39 -16.11
CA GLU A 200 -4.13 -30.53 -17.30
C GLU A 200 -3.73 -29.07 -16.97
N VAL A 201 -3.72 -28.70 -15.69
CA VAL A 201 -3.32 -27.37 -15.17
C VAL A 201 -1.80 -27.34 -14.84
N SER A 202 -1.01 -28.32 -15.32
CA SER A 202 0.43 -28.43 -15.04
C SER A 202 1.20 -27.13 -15.33
N ALA A 203 1.62 -26.46 -14.25
CA ALA A 203 2.33 -25.19 -14.29
C ALA A 203 3.81 -25.33 -14.69
N SER A 204 4.41 -26.51 -14.46
CA SER A 204 5.86 -26.72 -14.65
C SER A 204 6.29 -26.80 -16.11
N ASP A 205 5.37 -27.12 -17.03
CA ASP A 205 5.67 -27.26 -18.46
C ASP A 205 5.09 -26.12 -19.33
N VAL A 206 4.38 -25.14 -18.72
CA VAL A 206 3.51 -24.20 -19.45
C VAL A 206 4.04 -22.77 -19.52
N TYR A 207 4.92 -22.34 -18.61
CA TYR A 207 5.47 -20.98 -18.70
C TYR A 207 6.67 -20.93 -19.64
N ALA A 208 6.43 -20.46 -20.87
CA ALA A 208 7.52 -19.94 -21.67
C ALA A 208 8.22 -18.82 -20.89
N GLN A 209 9.55 -18.77 -20.95
CA GLN A 209 10.27 -17.60 -20.45
C GLN A 209 9.98 -16.40 -21.36
N SER A 210 9.91 -15.21 -20.76
CA SER A 210 9.82 -13.96 -21.50
C SER A 210 11.04 -13.80 -22.42
N GLU A 211 10.79 -13.35 -23.65
CA GLU A 211 11.86 -13.02 -24.60
C GLU A 211 12.54 -11.68 -24.25
N ASP A 212 11.81 -10.76 -23.64
CA ASP A 212 12.27 -9.41 -23.36
C ASP A 212 13.02 -9.31 -22.02
N TYR A 213 12.58 -10.08 -21.03
CA TYR A 213 13.21 -10.19 -19.72
C TYR A 213 13.24 -11.66 -19.27
N PRO A 214 14.32 -12.42 -19.55
CA PRO A 214 14.36 -13.88 -19.40
C PRO A 214 14.11 -14.46 -18.00
N SER A 215 14.06 -13.62 -16.96
CA SER A 215 13.69 -14.03 -15.61
C SER A 215 12.18 -13.94 -15.33
N ALA A 216 11.39 -13.38 -16.26
CA ALA A 216 9.94 -13.32 -16.15
C ALA A 216 9.27 -14.50 -16.87
N ARG A 217 8.19 -14.99 -16.27
CA ARG A 217 7.25 -15.90 -16.94
C ARG A 217 6.50 -15.16 -18.04
N TRP A 218 6.07 -15.87 -19.08
CA TRP A 218 5.21 -15.32 -20.13
C TRP A 218 3.77 -15.81 -19.98
N VAL A 219 2.85 -14.88 -19.76
CA VAL A 219 1.39 -15.13 -19.77
C VAL A 219 0.70 -14.00 -20.53
N PRO A 220 0.34 -14.20 -21.82
CA PRO A 220 -0.08 -13.10 -22.68
C PRO A 220 -1.42 -12.50 -22.26
N ALA A 221 -1.53 -11.18 -22.37
CA ALA A 221 -2.80 -10.46 -22.35
C ALA A 221 -3.63 -10.78 -23.60
N TYR A 222 -4.93 -10.53 -23.54
CA TYR A 222 -5.79 -10.62 -24.72
C TYR A 222 -5.32 -9.63 -25.80
N SER A 223 -5.20 -10.08 -27.05
CA SER A 223 -4.64 -9.28 -28.15
C SER A 223 -5.41 -8.00 -28.46
N GLY A 224 -6.66 -7.88 -28.00
CA GLY A 224 -7.47 -6.66 -28.10
C GLY A 224 -7.33 -5.69 -26.93
N ASN A 225 -6.41 -5.94 -25.98
CA ASN A 225 -6.13 -5.09 -24.81
C ASN A 225 -4.80 -4.34 -24.90
N PHE A 226 -4.16 -4.31 -26.07
CA PHE A 226 -2.93 -3.55 -26.33
C PHE A 226 -2.83 -3.22 -27.84
N VAL A 227 -1.88 -2.37 -28.21
CA VAL A 227 -1.58 -2.06 -29.62
C VAL A 227 -0.27 -2.71 -30.03
N VAL A 228 -0.29 -3.46 -31.13
CA VAL A 228 0.91 -4.12 -31.68
C VAL A 228 1.85 -3.12 -32.36
N ASP A 229 3.15 -3.44 -32.35
CA ASP A 229 4.22 -2.72 -33.02
C ASP A 229 4.29 -1.22 -32.65
N ARG A 230 4.61 -0.95 -31.39
CA ARG A 230 4.92 0.38 -30.85
C ARG A 230 5.83 1.15 -31.81
N LYS A 231 5.46 2.40 -32.12
CA LYS A 231 6.24 3.29 -32.98
C LYS A 231 7.08 4.30 -32.22
N ALA A 232 6.63 4.72 -31.04
CA ALA A 232 7.37 5.67 -30.21
C ALA A 232 8.53 4.98 -29.50
N ALA A 233 9.61 5.74 -29.24
CA ALA A 233 10.69 5.27 -28.39
C ALA A 233 10.18 5.11 -26.96
N VAL A 234 10.62 4.05 -26.29
CA VAL A 234 10.38 3.88 -24.86
C VAL A 234 11.32 4.82 -24.12
N ASP A 235 10.76 5.77 -23.38
CA ASP A 235 11.50 6.76 -22.62
C ASP A 235 11.15 6.75 -21.12
N LYS A 236 10.18 5.94 -20.70
CA LYS A 236 9.67 5.91 -19.32
C LYS A 236 9.37 4.51 -18.81
N VAL A 237 9.47 4.36 -17.50
CA VAL A 237 8.87 3.26 -16.74
C VAL A 237 7.80 3.84 -15.83
N VAL A 238 6.60 3.25 -15.87
CA VAL A 238 5.49 3.66 -15.01
C VAL A 238 5.22 2.57 -13.99
N ILE A 239 5.33 2.92 -12.72
CA ILE A 239 5.06 2.06 -11.57
C ILE A 239 3.59 2.20 -11.19
N HIS A 240 2.93 1.06 -11.06
CA HIS A 240 1.52 0.95 -10.67
C HIS A 240 1.36 0.05 -9.45
N THR A 241 0.25 0.24 -8.74
CA THR A 241 -0.27 -0.74 -7.79
C THR A 241 -1.58 -1.29 -8.34
N THR A 242 -1.70 -2.61 -8.41
CA THR A 242 -2.78 -3.30 -9.11
C THR A 242 -4.17 -3.06 -8.53
N GLN A 243 -4.26 -2.75 -7.23
CA GLN A 243 -5.51 -2.75 -6.45
C GLN A 243 -6.20 -4.13 -6.52
N GLY A 244 -5.41 -5.20 -6.38
CA GLY A 244 -5.84 -6.60 -6.44
C GLY A 244 -4.66 -7.60 -6.37
N SER A 245 -4.97 -8.89 -6.46
CA SER A 245 -3.99 -9.98 -6.42
C SER A 245 -3.21 -10.15 -7.73
N TYR A 246 -2.01 -10.76 -7.64
CA TYR A 246 -1.09 -10.99 -8.77
C TYR A 246 -1.74 -11.75 -9.91
N ALA A 247 -2.31 -12.92 -9.61
CA ALA A 247 -2.97 -13.75 -10.59
C ALA A 247 -4.30 -13.12 -11.06
N GLY A 248 -5.03 -12.42 -10.18
CA GLY A 248 -6.23 -11.67 -10.54
C GLY A 248 -5.96 -10.58 -11.58
N SER A 249 -4.84 -9.84 -11.45
CA SER A 249 -4.41 -8.84 -12.43
C SER A 249 -4.06 -9.46 -13.79
N ILE A 250 -3.31 -10.56 -13.80
CA ILE A 250 -2.94 -11.25 -15.05
C ILE A 250 -4.20 -11.78 -15.75
N SER A 251 -5.13 -12.38 -15.00
CA SER A 251 -6.45 -12.80 -15.49
C SER A 251 -7.23 -11.63 -16.08
N TRP A 252 -7.20 -10.46 -15.43
CA TRP A 252 -7.88 -9.26 -15.91
C TRP A 252 -7.36 -8.77 -17.27
N TYR A 253 -6.06 -8.93 -17.55
CA TYR A 253 -5.50 -8.58 -18.86
C TYR A 253 -5.95 -9.53 -19.97
N GLN A 254 -6.35 -10.76 -19.63
CA GLN A 254 -6.91 -11.74 -20.56
C GLN A 254 -8.41 -11.54 -20.82
N ASN A 255 -9.10 -10.76 -19.98
CA ASN A 255 -10.51 -10.44 -20.20
C ASN A 255 -10.68 -9.47 -21.38
N PRO A 256 -11.38 -9.85 -22.47
CA PRO A 256 -11.56 -8.98 -23.64
C PRO A 256 -12.37 -7.71 -23.37
N SER A 257 -13.09 -7.65 -22.25
CA SER A 257 -13.89 -6.51 -21.80
C SER A 257 -13.11 -5.54 -20.93
N SER A 258 -11.93 -5.92 -20.41
CA SER A 258 -11.18 -5.07 -19.48
C SER A 258 -10.62 -3.81 -20.15
N LYS A 259 -10.20 -3.92 -21.43
CA LYS A 259 -9.55 -2.84 -22.17
C LYS A 259 -8.37 -2.22 -21.40
N VAL A 260 -7.65 -3.06 -20.65
CA VAL A 260 -6.49 -2.71 -19.84
C VAL A 260 -5.44 -3.81 -19.97
N SER A 261 -4.17 -3.42 -19.94
CA SER A 261 -3.04 -4.35 -19.86
C SER A 261 -1.80 -3.64 -19.29
N ALA A 262 -0.87 -4.41 -18.74
CA ALA A 262 0.47 -3.95 -18.41
C ALA A 262 1.52 -4.86 -19.07
N HIS A 263 2.76 -4.39 -19.14
CA HIS A 263 3.84 -5.21 -19.69
C HIS A 263 4.26 -6.26 -18.68
N TYR A 264 4.40 -5.86 -17.41
CA TYR A 264 4.87 -6.72 -16.33
C TYR A 264 4.00 -6.61 -15.08
N THR A 265 3.86 -7.71 -14.34
CA THR A 265 3.24 -7.78 -13.02
C THR A 265 4.17 -8.46 -12.04
N ILE A 266 4.23 -7.98 -10.81
CA ILE A 266 5.14 -8.45 -9.76
C ILE A 266 4.36 -8.91 -8.54
N ARG A 267 4.62 -10.15 -8.11
CA ARG A 267 4.00 -10.75 -6.93
C ARG A 267 4.64 -10.21 -5.66
N SER A 268 3.79 -9.92 -4.69
CA SER A 268 4.16 -9.30 -3.42
C SER A 268 4.91 -10.25 -2.50
N SER A 269 4.56 -11.53 -2.45
CA SER A 269 5.15 -12.48 -1.51
C SER A 269 6.64 -12.75 -1.76
N ASP A 270 7.04 -12.92 -3.01
CA ASP A 270 8.36 -13.42 -3.40
C ASP A 270 9.03 -12.65 -4.55
N GLY A 271 8.34 -11.66 -5.12
CA GLY A 271 8.86 -10.86 -6.22
C GLY A 271 8.83 -11.57 -7.58
N GLU A 272 8.06 -12.64 -7.75
CA GLU A 272 7.88 -13.30 -9.05
C GLU A 272 7.39 -12.30 -10.12
N VAL A 273 8.00 -12.33 -11.30
CA VAL A 273 7.69 -11.41 -12.41
C VAL A 273 7.01 -12.17 -13.54
N THR A 274 5.86 -11.70 -14.01
CA THR A 274 5.20 -12.19 -15.23
C THR A 274 5.12 -11.06 -16.24
N GLN A 275 5.46 -11.35 -17.50
CA GLN A 275 5.25 -10.49 -18.64
C GLN A 275 3.94 -10.87 -19.36
N SER A 276 3.10 -9.87 -19.65
CA SER A 276 1.83 -10.05 -20.35
C SER A 276 1.71 -9.32 -21.69
N VAL A 277 2.52 -8.28 -21.92
CA VAL A 277 2.62 -7.61 -23.22
C VAL A 277 4.10 -7.45 -23.58
N ARG A 278 4.47 -7.79 -24.82
CA ARG A 278 5.86 -7.62 -25.29
C ARG A 278 6.26 -6.15 -25.26
N GLU A 279 7.52 -5.85 -24.97
CA GLU A 279 8.01 -4.47 -24.90
C GLU A 279 8.02 -3.77 -26.27
N LYS A 280 7.96 -4.53 -27.37
CA LYS A 280 7.75 -3.97 -28.71
C LYS A 280 6.31 -3.51 -28.97
N ASP A 281 5.37 -3.88 -28.12
CA ASP A 281 3.96 -3.53 -28.22
C ASP A 281 3.60 -2.47 -27.16
N THR A 282 2.43 -1.85 -27.28
CA THR A 282 1.96 -0.79 -26.38
C THR A 282 0.83 -1.30 -25.49
N ALA A 283 1.15 -1.65 -24.24
CA ALA A 283 0.15 -1.98 -23.23
C ALA A 283 -0.70 -0.75 -22.84
N TRP A 284 -1.90 -0.99 -22.31
CA TRP A 284 -2.87 0.05 -21.94
C TRP A 284 -2.93 0.23 -20.42
N HIS A 285 -2.00 1.02 -19.87
CA HIS A 285 -1.81 1.12 -18.40
C HIS A 285 -1.85 2.57 -17.84
N ALA A 286 -1.43 3.58 -18.58
CA ALA A 286 -1.24 4.96 -18.10
C ALA A 286 -1.72 6.03 -19.11
N GLY A 287 -2.73 5.71 -19.91
CA GLY A 287 -3.37 6.67 -20.83
C GLY A 287 -2.39 7.30 -21.83
N SER A 288 -2.15 8.59 -21.70
CA SER A 288 -1.38 9.39 -22.68
C SER A 288 0.07 8.93 -22.85
N VAL A 289 0.68 8.33 -21.81
CA VAL A 289 2.08 7.88 -21.85
C VAL A 289 2.26 6.42 -22.27
N ASN A 290 1.18 5.68 -22.56
CA ASN A 290 1.24 4.28 -22.99
C ASN A 290 2.25 4.06 -24.13
N SER A 291 2.18 4.94 -25.15
CA SER A 291 2.97 4.78 -26.37
C SER A 291 4.49 4.85 -26.15
N SER A 292 4.96 5.58 -25.13
CA SER A 292 6.40 5.78 -24.87
C SER A 292 6.87 5.15 -23.56
N SER A 293 6.10 4.27 -22.93
CA SER A 293 6.46 3.73 -21.60
C SER A 293 6.21 2.25 -21.43
N VAL A 294 6.96 1.66 -20.50
CA VAL A 294 6.72 0.31 -19.98
C VAL A 294 6.05 0.41 -18.62
N GLY A 295 4.79 -0.04 -18.52
CA GLY A 295 4.06 -0.19 -17.26
C GLY A 295 4.41 -1.46 -16.50
N ILE A 296 4.71 -1.33 -15.20
CA ILE A 296 4.96 -2.40 -14.24
C ILE A 296 3.94 -2.32 -13.10
N GLU A 297 3.19 -3.39 -12.92
CA GLU A 297 2.12 -3.53 -11.94
C GLU A 297 2.59 -4.29 -10.70
N HIS A 298 2.36 -3.74 -9.52
CA HIS A 298 2.75 -4.32 -8.24
C HIS A 298 1.50 -4.81 -7.52
N GLU A 299 1.45 -6.11 -7.23
CA GLU A 299 0.36 -6.71 -6.46
C GLU A 299 0.12 -5.97 -5.14
N GLY A 300 -1.13 -5.57 -4.90
CA GLY A 300 -1.57 -5.10 -3.60
C GLY A 300 -2.50 -3.91 -3.67
N TYR A 301 -2.58 -3.18 -2.55
CA TYR A 301 -3.51 -2.08 -2.34
C TYR A 301 -2.79 -0.85 -1.81
N VAL A 302 -3.08 0.32 -2.39
CA VAL A 302 -2.37 1.58 -2.12
C VAL A 302 -2.47 2.07 -0.67
N ASP A 303 -3.51 1.64 0.06
CA ASP A 303 -3.79 2.02 1.44
C ASP A 303 -3.16 1.07 2.47
N ASP A 304 -2.50 0.00 2.05
CA ASP A 304 -1.88 -0.98 2.94
C ASP A 304 -0.38 -1.18 2.60
N PRO A 305 0.54 -0.64 3.43
CA PRO A 305 1.97 -0.72 3.18
C PRO A 305 2.54 -2.14 3.28
N ALA A 306 1.82 -3.11 3.87
CA ALA A 306 2.31 -4.47 4.02
C ALA A 306 2.54 -5.18 2.67
N TRP A 307 1.85 -4.74 1.61
CA TRP A 307 1.99 -5.27 0.26
C TRP A 307 3.32 -4.90 -0.42
N TYR A 308 3.99 -3.84 0.00
CA TYR A 308 5.24 -3.40 -0.60
C TYR A 308 6.43 -4.07 0.07
N THR A 309 6.60 -5.37 -0.22
CA THR A 309 7.66 -6.18 0.38
C THR A 309 9.02 -5.89 -0.25
N GLU A 310 10.08 -6.25 0.47
CA GLU A 310 11.45 -6.13 -0.04
C GLU A 310 11.69 -7.01 -1.28
N ALA A 311 11.06 -8.18 -1.36
CA ALA A 311 11.16 -9.07 -2.51
C ALA A 311 10.57 -8.42 -3.77
N MET A 312 9.35 -7.85 -3.65
CA MET A 312 8.72 -7.08 -4.70
C MET A 312 9.58 -5.90 -5.15
N TYR A 313 10.06 -5.08 -4.20
CA TYR A 313 10.90 -3.92 -4.51
C TYR A 313 12.17 -4.30 -5.27
N ARG A 314 12.85 -5.38 -4.84
CA ARG A 314 14.09 -5.86 -5.48
C ARG A 314 13.86 -6.40 -6.88
N SER A 315 12.83 -7.21 -7.08
CA SER A 315 12.49 -7.73 -8.41
C SER A 315 12.09 -6.61 -9.38
N SER A 316 11.28 -5.67 -8.89
CA SER A 316 10.90 -4.48 -9.66
C SER A 316 12.11 -3.62 -10.02
N ALA A 317 13.01 -3.40 -9.07
CA ALA A 317 14.21 -2.62 -9.31
C ALA A 317 15.15 -3.30 -10.33
N ALA A 318 15.29 -4.64 -10.26
CA ALA A 318 16.09 -5.40 -11.23
C ALA A 318 15.51 -5.27 -12.65
N LEU A 319 14.20 -5.43 -12.79
CA LEU A 319 13.49 -5.22 -14.07
C LEU A 319 13.66 -3.77 -14.57
N THR A 320 13.48 -2.77 -13.72
CA THR A 320 13.65 -1.36 -14.10
C THR A 320 15.09 -1.03 -14.51
N LYS A 321 16.11 -1.62 -13.85
CA LYS A 321 17.51 -1.50 -14.30
C LYS A 321 17.72 -2.09 -15.69
N HIS A 322 17.14 -3.26 -15.96
CA HIS A 322 17.19 -3.91 -17.28
C HIS A 322 16.56 -3.03 -18.36
N LEU A 323 15.35 -2.52 -18.10
CA LEU A 323 14.65 -1.60 -19.00
C LEU A 323 15.44 -0.31 -19.25
N ALA A 324 16.00 0.28 -18.18
CA ALA A 324 16.81 1.49 -18.28
C ALA A 324 18.08 1.27 -19.12
N ALA A 325 18.74 0.13 -18.98
CA ALA A 325 19.90 -0.22 -19.80
C ALA A 325 19.52 -0.47 -21.26
N ARG A 326 18.42 -1.20 -21.51
CA ARG A 326 17.94 -1.57 -22.85
C ARG A 326 17.49 -0.37 -23.67
N TYR A 327 16.79 0.57 -23.04
CA TYR A 327 16.17 1.72 -23.71
C TYR A 327 16.89 3.05 -23.44
N ALA A 328 18.02 3.03 -22.72
CA ALA A 328 18.76 4.22 -22.30
C ALA A 328 17.90 5.23 -21.51
N ILE A 329 16.99 4.73 -20.67
CA ILE A 329 16.11 5.55 -19.83
C ILE A 329 16.91 6.12 -18.65
N PRO A 330 16.95 7.45 -18.44
CA PRO A 330 17.56 8.03 -17.25
C PRO A 330 16.87 7.53 -15.97
N LYS A 331 17.64 7.12 -14.97
CA LYS A 331 17.11 6.61 -13.69
C LYS A 331 16.82 7.77 -12.73
N ASP A 332 15.92 8.64 -13.13
CA ASP A 332 15.46 9.79 -12.35
C ASP A 332 13.92 9.82 -12.28
N ARG A 333 13.39 10.70 -11.42
CA ARG A 333 11.94 10.84 -11.19
C ARG A 333 11.16 11.50 -12.33
N SER A 334 11.82 11.93 -13.41
CA SER A 334 11.12 12.39 -14.62
C SER A 334 10.89 11.27 -15.64
N HIS A 335 11.59 10.14 -15.48
CA HIS A 335 11.51 9.00 -16.40
C HIS A 335 11.04 7.71 -15.71
N ILE A 336 11.34 7.54 -14.43
CA ILE A 336 10.76 6.49 -13.57
C ILE A 336 9.69 7.18 -12.74
N ILE A 337 8.43 6.95 -13.07
CA ILE A 337 7.28 7.69 -12.51
C ILE A 337 6.23 6.73 -11.96
N GLY A 338 5.39 7.22 -11.05
CA GLY A 338 4.13 6.57 -10.71
C GLY A 338 3.04 6.91 -11.73
N HIS A 339 1.99 6.10 -11.79
CA HIS A 339 0.82 6.42 -12.62
C HIS A 339 0.24 7.80 -12.28
N SER A 340 0.14 8.13 -10.99
CA SER A 340 -0.30 9.44 -10.49
C SER A 340 0.50 10.65 -11.02
N GLU A 341 1.71 10.42 -11.52
CA GLU A 341 2.60 11.46 -12.06
C GLU A 341 2.54 11.54 -13.59
N ALA A 342 1.82 10.63 -14.25
CA ALA A 342 1.63 10.65 -15.69
C ALA A 342 0.74 11.86 -16.10
N PRO A 343 1.04 12.54 -17.21
CA PRO A 343 0.20 13.61 -17.73
C PRO A 343 -1.25 13.19 -17.96
N GLY A 344 -2.18 13.85 -17.26
CA GLY A 344 -3.61 13.56 -17.35
C GLY A 344 -4.06 12.35 -16.52
N ALA A 345 -3.24 11.87 -15.58
CA ALA A 345 -3.60 10.77 -14.70
C ALA A 345 -4.88 11.06 -13.90
N THR A 346 -5.79 10.08 -13.92
CA THR A 346 -7.00 10.06 -13.08
C THR A 346 -6.84 9.12 -11.88
N HIS A 347 -5.73 8.40 -11.81
CA HIS A 347 -5.41 7.42 -10.78
C HIS A 347 -4.36 7.97 -9.81
N THR A 348 -4.28 7.36 -8.62
CA THR A 348 -3.44 7.83 -7.50
C THR A 348 -2.32 6.85 -7.13
N ASP A 349 -2.23 5.72 -7.82
CA ASP A 349 -1.21 4.70 -7.60
C ASP A 349 0.19 5.17 -8.08
N PRO A 350 1.29 4.63 -7.52
CA PRO A 350 1.35 3.55 -6.52
C PRO A 350 0.97 3.98 -5.08
N GLY A 351 0.55 5.23 -4.91
CA GLY A 351 0.01 5.73 -3.65
C GLY A 351 1.06 6.14 -2.63
N PRO A 352 0.63 6.64 -1.47
CA PRO A 352 1.50 7.27 -0.48
C PRO A 352 2.43 6.28 0.25
N ASN A 353 2.08 4.99 0.22
CA ASN A 353 2.83 3.93 0.90
C ASN A 353 3.97 3.36 0.04
N TRP A 354 4.09 3.75 -1.23
CA TRP A 354 5.21 3.37 -2.06
C TRP A 354 6.46 4.20 -1.71
N ASP A 355 7.48 3.55 -1.17
CA ASP A 355 8.75 4.18 -0.82
C ASP A 355 9.61 4.44 -2.07
N TRP A 356 9.40 5.61 -2.67
CA TRP A 356 10.21 6.08 -3.80
C TRP A 356 11.69 6.22 -3.48
N ASN A 357 12.07 6.56 -2.24
CA ASN A 357 13.50 6.72 -1.91
C ASN A 357 14.19 5.37 -1.92
N HIS A 358 13.59 4.37 -1.28
CA HIS A 358 14.08 3.00 -1.28
C HIS A 358 14.13 2.43 -2.70
N TYR A 359 13.05 2.59 -3.47
CA TYR A 359 13.00 2.10 -4.85
C TYR A 359 14.07 2.74 -5.74
N MET A 360 14.22 4.08 -5.66
CA MET A 360 15.21 4.80 -6.45
C MET A 360 16.65 4.46 -6.02
N GLN A 361 16.88 4.18 -4.74
CA GLN A 361 18.15 3.65 -4.25
C GLN A 361 18.44 2.26 -4.84
N LEU A 362 17.46 1.35 -4.83
CA LEU A 362 17.62 0.00 -5.37
C LEU A 362 17.96 0.01 -6.86
N ILE A 363 17.45 0.98 -7.64
CA ILE A 363 17.79 1.12 -9.06
C ILE A 363 19.10 1.89 -9.33
N ASP A 364 19.85 2.32 -8.31
CA ASP A 364 20.97 3.26 -8.43
C ASP A 364 20.58 4.55 -9.18
N GLY A 365 19.38 5.06 -8.88
CA GLY A 365 18.78 6.24 -9.48
C GLY A 365 18.86 7.48 -8.57
N ASP A 366 18.53 8.63 -9.13
CA ASP A 366 18.36 9.87 -8.36
C ASP A 366 16.93 9.94 -7.83
N PRO A 367 16.69 9.78 -6.51
CA PRO A 367 15.35 9.87 -5.92
C PRO A 367 14.70 11.25 -6.09
N GLY A 368 15.48 12.25 -6.52
CA GLY A 368 15.08 13.64 -6.44
C GLY A 368 14.92 14.08 -4.99
N SER A 369 14.80 15.39 -4.77
CA SER A 369 14.52 15.99 -3.45
C SER A 369 13.06 15.80 -2.97
N GLY A 370 12.30 14.89 -3.58
CA GLY A 370 10.83 14.84 -3.58
C GLY A 370 10.16 13.88 -2.57
N GLY A 371 10.83 12.81 -2.13
CA GLY A 371 10.19 11.71 -1.37
C GLY A 371 9.59 12.10 0.00
N ASP A 372 8.50 11.42 0.39
CA ASP A 372 7.72 11.70 1.61
C ASP A 372 8.49 11.42 2.92
N GLY A 373 9.58 10.62 2.86
CA GLY A 373 10.52 10.41 3.97
C GLY A 373 11.38 11.64 4.37
N LEU A 374 11.23 12.76 3.66
CA LEU A 374 11.85 14.04 4.01
C LEU A 374 10.88 15.01 4.71
N THR A 375 9.60 14.66 4.79
CA THR A 375 8.56 15.55 5.36
C THR A 375 8.45 15.35 6.86
N PHE A 376 8.70 16.41 7.62
CA PHE A 376 8.46 16.45 9.07
C PHE A 376 7.58 17.66 9.43
N PRO A 377 6.73 17.55 10.48
CA PRO A 377 5.96 18.70 10.98
C PRO A 377 6.86 19.88 11.34
N VAL A 378 8.06 19.60 11.88
CA VAL A 378 9.10 20.55 12.23
C VAL A 378 10.47 19.94 11.94
N TYR A 379 11.41 20.75 11.44
CA TYR A 379 12.82 20.36 11.28
C TYR A 379 13.61 20.84 12.49
N THR A 380 13.93 19.92 13.40
CA THR A 380 14.66 20.22 14.64
C THR A 380 16.17 20.21 14.38
N THR A 381 16.92 20.89 15.25
CA THR A 381 18.38 20.94 15.15
C THR A 381 18.99 19.55 15.27
N GLN A 382 19.78 19.15 14.26
CA GLN A 382 20.55 17.90 14.29
C GLN A 382 22.05 18.18 14.47
N GLN A 383 22.71 17.40 15.32
CA GLN A 383 24.13 17.55 15.63
C GLN A 383 24.72 16.21 16.06
N SER A 384 26.03 16.15 16.35
CA SER A 384 26.66 14.93 16.85
C SER A 384 25.92 14.34 18.06
N GLY A 385 25.60 13.05 17.99
CA GLY A 385 24.80 12.35 18.99
C GLY A 385 23.29 12.36 18.72
N SER A 386 22.79 13.17 17.79
CA SER A 386 21.43 13.03 17.27
C SER A 386 21.25 11.68 16.58
N SER A 387 20.04 11.13 16.65
CA SER A 387 19.65 9.93 15.92
C SER A 387 18.19 9.97 15.47
N GLY A 388 17.85 9.16 14.48
CA GLY A 388 16.46 8.95 14.03
C GLY A 388 16.14 9.57 12.65
N PRO A 389 14.85 9.65 12.30
CA PRO A 389 14.42 9.94 10.92
C PRO A 389 14.95 11.25 10.33
N GLN A 390 15.11 12.31 11.15
CA GLN A 390 15.66 13.58 10.65
C GLN A 390 17.16 13.48 10.36
N VAL A 391 17.92 12.62 11.07
CA VAL A 391 19.31 12.35 10.75
C VAL A 391 19.42 11.57 9.45
N THR A 392 18.54 10.58 9.24
CA THR A 392 18.42 9.87 7.96
C THR A 392 18.17 10.86 6.83
N ALA A 393 17.24 11.81 7.00
CA ALA A 393 16.97 12.85 6.02
C ALA A 393 18.20 13.74 5.74
N VAL A 394 18.97 14.14 6.76
CA VAL A 394 20.24 14.87 6.58
C VAL A 394 21.22 14.06 5.72
N GLN A 395 21.45 12.79 6.07
CA GLN A 395 22.38 11.92 5.36
C GLN A 395 21.94 11.69 3.92
N THR A 396 20.64 11.48 3.67
CA THR A 396 20.07 11.35 2.33
C THR A 396 20.28 12.62 1.51
N LEU A 397 19.94 13.79 2.05
CA LEU A 397 20.07 15.08 1.34
C LEU A 397 21.53 15.44 1.04
N LEU A 398 22.45 15.14 1.96
CA LEU A 398 23.88 15.33 1.74
C LEU A 398 24.41 14.42 0.64
N THR A 399 24.03 13.13 0.66
CA THR A 399 24.43 12.14 -0.35
C THR A 399 23.92 12.52 -1.73
N ALA A 400 22.64 12.93 -1.84
CA ALA A 400 22.04 13.40 -3.08
C ALA A 400 22.82 14.61 -3.66
N GLN A 401 23.28 15.50 -2.77
CA GLN A 401 24.10 16.66 -3.13
C GLN A 401 25.60 16.38 -3.25
N LYS A 402 25.98 15.09 -3.35
CA LYS A 402 27.35 14.61 -3.58
C LYS A 402 28.33 14.90 -2.44
N TYR A 403 27.83 15.10 -1.22
CA TYR A 403 28.63 15.04 -0.01
C TYR A 403 28.67 13.60 0.52
N SER A 404 29.66 13.27 1.34
CA SER A 404 29.89 11.91 1.85
C SER A 404 29.63 11.83 3.36
N PRO A 405 28.37 11.74 3.82
CA PRO A 405 28.05 11.65 5.24
C PRO A 405 28.32 10.26 5.85
N GLY A 406 28.70 9.28 5.03
CA GLY A 406 28.80 7.87 5.43
C GLY A 406 27.51 7.11 5.12
N LYS A 407 27.28 6.02 5.85
CA LYS A 407 26.05 5.22 5.70
C LYS A 407 24.84 6.05 6.13
N VAL A 408 23.73 5.92 5.40
CA VAL A 408 22.43 6.45 5.82
C VAL A 408 21.84 5.50 6.87
N ASP A 409 22.25 5.67 8.12
CA ASP A 409 21.91 4.82 9.25
C ASP A 409 21.09 5.54 10.34
N GLY A 410 20.80 6.83 10.12
CA GLY A 410 20.09 7.65 11.09
C GLY A 410 20.92 7.98 12.32
N LEU A 411 22.25 7.84 12.29
CA LEU A 411 23.16 8.18 13.38
C LEU A 411 24.07 9.36 12.99
N PHE A 412 24.02 10.44 13.76
CA PHE A 412 24.79 11.64 13.45
C PHE A 412 26.21 11.51 14.01
N GLY A 413 27.04 10.75 13.30
CA GLY A 413 28.44 10.50 13.62
C GLY A 413 29.41 11.58 13.10
N ALA A 414 30.71 11.32 13.28
CA ALA A 414 31.79 12.21 12.84
C ALA A 414 31.81 12.44 11.32
N THR A 415 31.48 11.41 10.53
CA THR A 415 31.39 11.49 9.07
C THR A 415 30.24 12.39 8.63
N THR A 416 29.04 12.21 9.22
CA THR A 416 27.89 13.10 8.99
C THR A 416 28.23 14.54 9.33
N LYS A 417 28.85 14.79 10.50
CA LYS A 417 29.29 16.14 10.89
C LYS A 417 30.23 16.76 9.87
N SER A 418 31.22 16.01 9.40
CA SER A 418 32.20 16.49 8.43
C SER A 418 31.54 16.85 7.09
N ALA A 419 30.59 16.03 6.63
CA ALA A 419 29.80 16.30 5.44
C ALA A 419 28.91 17.55 5.59
N VAL A 420 28.29 17.75 6.76
CA VAL A 420 27.52 18.97 7.07
C VAL A 420 28.43 20.21 7.02
N GLN A 421 29.63 20.14 7.62
CA GLN A 421 30.58 21.26 7.57
C GLN A 421 31.03 21.58 6.13
N ALA A 422 31.27 20.56 5.31
CA ALA A 422 31.61 20.74 3.91
C ALA A 422 30.47 21.42 3.13
N PHE A 423 29.23 20.96 3.34
CA PHE A 423 28.04 21.58 2.78
C PHE A 423 27.87 23.03 3.21
N GLN A 424 28.01 23.32 4.51
CA GLN A 424 27.91 24.67 5.06
C GLN A 424 28.94 25.61 4.43
N ARG A 425 30.21 25.20 4.31
CA ARG A 425 31.25 25.99 3.64
C ARG A 425 30.90 26.29 2.19
N ALA A 426 30.42 25.29 1.45
CA ALA A 426 30.04 25.45 0.04
C ALA A 426 28.83 26.39 -0.14
N ARG A 427 27.99 26.55 0.89
CA ARG A 427 26.83 27.45 0.90
C ARG A 427 27.09 28.78 1.61
N SER A 428 28.33 29.04 2.04
CA SER A 428 28.70 30.22 2.83
C SER A 428 27.87 30.37 4.11
N LEU A 429 27.51 29.24 4.73
CA LEU A 429 26.89 29.16 6.06
C LEU A 429 27.97 29.00 7.14
N ASP A 430 27.60 29.25 8.39
CA ASP A 430 28.47 28.94 9.55
C ASP A 430 28.79 27.44 9.55
N ALA A 431 30.05 27.08 9.37
CA ALA A 431 30.49 25.68 9.22
C ALA A 431 30.70 24.97 10.57
N ASP A 432 29.70 25.04 11.45
CA ASP A 432 29.72 24.49 12.81
C ASP A 432 29.47 22.96 12.86
N GLY A 433 28.97 22.37 11.77
CA GLY A 433 28.60 20.97 11.68
C GLY A 433 27.24 20.65 12.29
N THR A 434 26.44 21.68 12.59
CA THR A 434 25.10 21.58 13.17
C THR A 434 24.05 21.91 12.10
N VAL A 435 23.07 21.04 11.94
CA VAL A 435 21.95 21.24 11.01
C VAL A 435 20.84 21.99 11.74
N GLY A 436 21.00 23.32 11.86
CA GLY A 436 19.95 24.23 12.32
C GLY A 436 19.02 24.70 11.18
N PRO A 437 18.07 25.63 11.45
CA PRO A 437 17.09 26.09 10.46
C PRO A 437 17.69 26.55 9.13
N LYS A 438 18.78 27.33 9.16
CA LYS A 438 19.46 27.79 7.94
C LYS A 438 20.01 26.63 7.09
N THR A 439 20.70 25.68 7.74
CA THR A 439 21.24 24.50 7.08
C THR A 439 20.12 23.62 6.52
N TRP A 440 19.03 23.43 7.28
CA TRP A 440 17.84 22.72 6.81
C TRP A 440 17.21 23.37 5.58
N THR A 441 16.98 24.69 5.61
CA THR A 441 16.42 25.44 4.48
C THR A 441 17.29 25.27 3.23
N ALA A 442 18.61 25.37 3.36
CA ALA A 442 19.53 25.19 2.24
C ALA A 442 19.55 23.74 1.71
N LEU A 443 19.57 22.74 2.62
CA LEU A 443 19.55 21.32 2.25
C LEU A 443 18.26 20.97 1.50
N LEU A 444 17.12 21.37 2.05
CA LEU A 444 15.79 21.06 1.50
C LEU A 444 15.53 21.79 0.19
N SER A 445 16.02 23.02 0.02
CA SER A 445 15.76 23.81 -1.20
C SER A 445 16.74 23.55 -2.36
N ALA A 446 17.72 22.67 -2.19
CA ALA A 446 18.67 22.35 -3.25
C ALA A 446 18.01 21.79 -4.52
N GLY A 447 18.67 21.96 -5.67
CA GLY A 447 18.19 21.46 -6.97
C GLY A 447 17.73 22.58 -7.92
N THR A 448 16.89 22.23 -8.88
CA THR A 448 16.41 23.12 -9.95
C THR A 448 15.59 24.30 -9.38
N THR A 449 15.49 25.39 -10.14
CA THR A 449 14.80 26.62 -9.70
C THR A 449 13.65 26.98 -10.65
N PRO A 450 12.63 26.12 -10.80
CA PRO A 450 11.49 26.40 -11.67
C PRO A 450 10.69 27.59 -11.11
N LEU A 451 10.00 28.32 -11.99
CA LEU A 451 9.03 29.31 -11.54
C LEU A 451 7.83 28.60 -10.92
N LEU A 452 7.61 28.78 -9.62
CA LEU A 452 6.42 28.26 -8.93
C LEU A 452 5.48 29.40 -8.55
N LYS A 453 4.18 29.15 -8.72
CA LYS A 453 3.09 30.06 -8.37
C LYS A 453 1.82 29.27 -8.07
N GLN A 454 0.79 29.94 -7.57
CA GLN A 454 -0.51 29.28 -7.30
C GLN A 454 -1.00 28.48 -8.52
N GLY A 455 -1.39 27.22 -8.26
CA GLY A 455 -1.77 26.22 -9.27
C GLY A 455 -0.62 25.34 -9.76
N SER A 456 0.63 25.61 -9.39
CA SER A 456 1.74 24.68 -9.63
C SER A 456 1.59 23.44 -8.76
N SER A 457 2.07 22.29 -9.22
CA SER A 457 2.08 21.05 -8.43
C SER A 457 3.35 20.22 -8.67
N GLY A 458 3.55 19.20 -7.84
CA GLY A 458 4.63 18.21 -7.97
C GLY A 458 5.80 18.42 -7.01
N ASP A 459 6.91 17.69 -7.25
CA ASP A 459 8.04 17.60 -6.31
C ASP A 459 8.73 18.93 -6.03
N ALA A 460 8.78 19.84 -6.99
CA ALA A 460 9.33 21.17 -6.78
C ALA A 460 8.50 21.96 -5.74
N VAL A 461 7.19 21.74 -5.70
CA VAL A 461 6.29 22.34 -4.70
C VAL A 461 6.47 21.66 -3.34
N LYS A 462 6.56 20.32 -3.28
CA LYS A 462 6.88 19.61 -2.03
C LYS A 462 8.21 20.12 -1.44
N ARG A 463 9.23 20.26 -2.27
CA ARG A 463 10.54 20.80 -1.90
C ARG A 463 10.43 22.22 -1.32
N LEU A 464 9.69 23.09 -2.01
CA LEU A 464 9.41 24.43 -1.52
C LEU A 464 8.71 24.41 -0.15
N GLN A 465 7.65 23.62 0.02
CA GLN A 465 6.87 23.54 1.26
C GLN A 465 7.74 23.08 2.45
N ARG A 466 8.62 22.09 2.23
CA ARG A 466 9.60 21.65 3.24
C ARG A 466 10.60 22.76 3.58
N ALA A 467 11.18 23.42 2.58
CA ALA A 467 12.13 24.50 2.79
C ALA A 467 11.50 25.71 3.52
N LEU A 468 10.26 26.07 3.19
CA LEU A 468 9.49 27.10 3.88
C LEU A 468 9.20 26.71 5.33
N THR A 469 8.87 25.44 5.58
CA THR A 469 8.65 24.93 6.94
C THR A 469 9.90 25.12 7.80
N ALA A 470 11.07 24.75 7.26
CA ALA A 470 12.35 24.98 7.94
C ALA A 470 12.67 26.47 8.12
N ALA A 471 12.47 27.28 7.08
CA ALA A 471 12.86 28.70 7.08
C ALA A 471 11.99 29.60 7.97
N LEU A 472 10.70 29.26 8.10
CA LEU A 472 9.73 30.01 8.88
C LEU A 472 9.56 29.46 10.30
N GLY A 473 10.06 28.25 10.57
CA GLY A 473 9.82 27.54 11.84
C GLY A 473 8.34 27.23 12.07
N LYS A 474 7.54 27.19 11.00
CA LYS A 474 6.08 26.95 11.03
C LYS A 474 5.72 25.96 9.94
N THR A 475 4.92 24.95 10.29
CA THR A 475 4.51 23.90 9.35
C THR A 475 3.73 24.49 8.17
N VAL A 476 4.22 24.21 6.96
CA VAL A 476 3.49 24.36 5.72
C VAL A 476 3.10 22.95 5.28
N GLY A 477 1.82 22.69 5.02
CA GLY A 477 1.36 21.38 4.55
C GLY A 477 2.13 20.97 3.29
N VAL A 478 2.69 19.75 3.28
CA VAL A 478 3.49 19.23 2.17
C VAL A 478 2.63 18.29 1.34
N ASP A 479 1.71 18.86 0.57
CA ASP A 479 0.79 18.15 -0.31
C ASP A 479 1.23 18.19 -1.78
N GLY A 480 2.34 18.87 -2.08
CA GLY A 480 2.83 19.06 -3.45
C GLY A 480 1.93 19.96 -4.28
N SER A 481 0.99 20.69 -3.68
CA SER A 481 0.07 21.61 -4.34
C SER A 481 0.34 23.04 -3.91
N PHE A 482 0.59 23.92 -4.87
CA PHE A 482 0.78 25.34 -4.59
C PHE A 482 -0.58 26.01 -4.46
N GLY A 483 -1.22 25.79 -3.32
CA GLY A 483 -2.49 26.39 -2.94
C GLY A 483 -2.35 27.68 -2.13
N PRO A 484 -3.46 28.22 -1.61
CA PRO A 484 -3.49 29.47 -0.83
C PRO A 484 -2.58 29.46 0.42
N ALA A 485 -2.43 28.31 1.08
CA ALA A 485 -1.53 28.15 2.22
C ALA A 485 -0.05 28.31 1.81
N THR A 486 0.35 27.70 0.69
CA THR A 486 1.70 27.82 0.14
C THR A 486 1.98 29.25 -0.34
N ASP A 487 1.03 29.91 -1.01
CA ASP A 487 1.15 31.33 -1.40
C ASP A 487 1.36 32.23 -0.18
N SER A 488 0.56 32.04 0.88
CA SER A 488 0.71 32.78 2.14
C SER A 488 2.09 32.58 2.77
N ALA A 489 2.59 31.35 2.78
CA ALA A 489 3.92 31.04 3.30
C ALA A 489 5.04 31.67 2.44
N VAL A 490 4.92 31.66 1.11
CA VAL A 490 5.87 32.31 0.21
C VAL A 490 5.90 33.82 0.44
N ARG A 491 4.73 34.48 0.52
CA ARG A 491 4.68 35.92 0.79
C ARG A 491 5.26 36.28 2.16
N SER A 492 5.00 35.46 3.18
CA SER A 492 5.59 35.62 4.51
C SER A 492 7.12 35.49 4.46
N TYR A 493 7.63 34.49 3.75
CA TYR A 493 9.05 34.31 3.53
C TYR A 493 9.66 35.51 2.80
N GLN A 494 9.10 35.93 1.66
CA GLN A 494 9.56 37.09 0.91
C GLN A 494 9.61 38.37 1.78
N THR A 495 8.56 38.60 2.57
CA THR A 495 8.47 39.75 3.48
C THR A 495 9.58 39.71 4.53
N THR A 496 9.74 38.58 5.23
CA THR A 496 10.77 38.43 6.28
C THR A 496 12.19 38.51 5.72
N ARG A 497 12.39 38.15 4.45
CA ARG A 497 13.69 38.20 3.76
C ARG A 497 13.92 39.45 2.91
N LYS A 498 13.00 40.42 2.97
CA LYS A 498 13.06 41.70 2.25
C LYS A 498 13.23 41.49 0.73
N LEU A 499 12.53 40.49 0.19
CA LEU A 499 12.43 40.23 -1.25
C LEU A 499 11.18 40.92 -1.82
N GLY A 500 11.07 40.96 -3.15
CA GLY A 500 9.81 41.37 -3.80
C GLY A 500 8.68 40.41 -3.39
N VAL A 501 7.58 40.96 -2.86
CA VAL A 501 6.47 40.16 -2.31
C VAL A 501 5.40 39.94 -3.38
N ASP A 502 5.68 39.06 -4.33
CA ASP A 502 4.81 38.75 -5.46
C ASP A 502 4.05 37.41 -5.30
N GLY A 503 4.42 36.58 -4.31
CA GLY A 503 3.87 35.23 -4.10
C GLY A 503 4.39 34.20 -5.10
N GLN A 504 5.37 34.55 -5.94
CA GLN A 504 5.99 33.67 -6.91
C GLN A 504 7.39 33.26 -6.42
N VAL A 505 7.74 32.00 -6.66
CA VAL A 505 9.07 31.48 -6.36
C VAL A 505 9.90 31.49 -7.63
N GLY A 506 10.42 32.68 -7.94
CA GLY A 506 11.38 32.90 -9.01
C GLY A 506 12.85 32.79 -8.53
N PRO A 507 13.82 33.16 -9.39
CA PRO A 507 15.25 33.02 -9.10
C PRO A 507 15.70 33.68 -7.79
N ALA A 508 15.16 34.85 -7.44
CA ALA A 508 15.51 35.55 -6.20
C ALA A 508 15.07 34.78 -4.94
N THR A 509 13.83 34.26 -4.93
CA THR A 509 13.29 33.47 -3.83
C THR A 509 14.05 32.15 -3.67
N TRP A 510 14.34 31.46 -4.78
CA TRP A 510 15.15 30.23 -4.75
C TRP A 510 16.57 30.48 -4.24
N THR A 511 17.23 31.54 -4.71
CA THR A 511 18.59 31.90 -4.25
C THR A 511 18.61 32.17 -2.74
N ALA A 512 17.58 32.84 -2.22
CA ALA A 512 17.46 33.07 -0.78
C ALA A 512 17.30 31.76 0.01
N LEU A 513 16.41 30.87 -0.41
CA LEU A 513 16.22 29.57 0.23
C LEU A 513 17.50 28.72 0.17
N GLN A 514 18.15 28.65 -0.99
CA GLN A 514 19.36 27.83 -1.20
C GLN A 514 20.60 28.37 -0.48
N SER A 515 20.60 29.65 -0.11
CA SER A 515 21.62 30.26 0.77
C SER A 515 21.27 30.13 2.25
N GLY A 516 20.23 29.37 2.59
CA GLY A 516 19.80 29.16 3.97
C GLY A 516 19.32 30.43 4.66
N LYS A 517 18.83 31.41 3.89
CA LYS A 517 18.14 32.56 4.47
C LYS A 517 16.84 32.04 5.06
#